data_AF-A0A641RY20-F1
#
_entry.id   AF-A0A641RY20-F1
#
_cell.length_a   1.000
_cell.length_b   1.000
_cell.length_c   1.000
_cell.angle_alpha   90.00
_cell.angle_beta   90.00
_cell.angle_gamma   90.00
#
_symmetry.space_group_name_H-M   'P 1'
#
loop_
_entity.id
_entity.type
_entity.pdbx_description
1 polymer ?
#
loop_
_entity_poly.entity_id
_entity_poly.type
_entity_poly.pdbx_seq_one_letter_code
_entity_poly.pdbx_strand_id
1 'polypeptide(L)'
;DIYSSYSLPWTRRSMWNRNYSETRLPATPSTIIELLSHQNFADMQLGHDPNFKFTVGRAIYKGILQFITNQHDKEYIVQPLPVSNFAIQFGKKKNTLELSWKGEDDPQEPTARPREYIVYTRIGYGGFDNGTLVSKTSHTVKIEPGLVYSFKVTAVNRGGESFPSEILSAYKAKREQGKVIIINGFDRISGPAVVNTSDKAGFDLMQDPGVPYISNISFCGAQTGFDRTQAGKEGKGSLGHSGNELEGMKIAGNTFDYPFIHGKAIQAAGKYSFVSCSDEAVENGLVTLEDYPVVDYILGLEKEDPASKAYYKTFSSAMQRIMTSYCQAGGNLFVSGAYVGSDMSGTQGNREFTEKILKYGYQGSLTDKSSNQIKGLGRTITIPRLPNESSYAVPTADCIVPVDTAFPVFTYAPGNQSAGIAYKGNYRTFVLGFPFESIQSEADRATIMAGILGFFTQK
;
A
#
# COMPACT_ATOMS: atom_id res chain seq x y z
N ASP A 1 -7.02 -13.71 -19.28
CA ASP A 1 -6.94 -12.81 -18.11
C ASP A 1 -7.65 -13.36 -16.88
N ILE A 2 -8.98 -13.31 -16.77
CA ILE A 2 -9.68 -13.71 -15.52
C ILE A 2 -9.47 -15.19 -15.18
N TYR A 3 -9.84 -16.11 -16.08
CA TYR A 3 -9.69 -17.56 -15.85
C TYR A 3 -8.25 -17.97 -15.58
N SER A 4 -7.30 -17.47 -16.36
CA SER A 4 -5.86 -17.75 -16.21
C SER A 4 -5.28 -17.17 -14.91
N SER A 5 -5.86 -16.08 -14.40
CA SER A 5 -5.35 -15.40 -13.21
C SER A 5 -5.93 -15.92 -11.91
N TYR A 6 -7.19 -16.37 -11.90
CA TYR A 6 -7.90 -16.69 -10.66
C TYR A 6 -8.38 -18.14 -10.58
N SER A 7 -8.20 -18.95 -11.63
CA SER A 7 -8.59 -20.37 -11.66
C SER A 7 -10.01 -20.62 -11.15
N LEU A 8 -10.95 -19.76 -11.54
CA LEU A 8 -12.30 -19.75 -11.00
C LEU A 8 -13.12 -20.92 -11.58
N PRO A 9 -13.74 -21.77 -10.74
CA PRO A 9 -14.62 -22.85 -11.21
C PRO A 9 -16.01 -22.31 -11.56
N TRP A 10 -16.07 -21.19 -12.29
CA TRP A 10 -17.33 -20.56 -12.66
C TRP A 10 -18.15 -21.47 -13.56
N THR A 11 -19.35 -21.80 -13.11
CA THR A 11 -20.31 -22.51 -13.92
C THR A 11 -20.87 -21.56 -14.96
N ARG A 12 -20.59 -21.82 -16.24
CA ARG A 12 -21.19 -21.05 -17.33
C ARG A 12 -22.71 -21.23 -17.27
N ARG A 13 -23.46 -20.16 -16.99
CA ARG A 13 -24.91 -20.15 -17.14
C ARG A 13 -25.29 -20.40 -18.60
N SER A 14 -26.49 -20.92 -18.84
CA SER A 14 -27.00 -21.15 -20.19
C SER A 14 -26.94 -19.86 -21.02
N MET A 15 -26.23 -19.90 -22.15
CA MET A 15 -26.11 -18.75 -23.06
C MET A 15 -27.37 -18.61 -23.88
N TRP A 16 -28.11 -17.54 -23.66
CA TRP A 16 -29.37 -17.29 -24.35
C TRP A 16 -29.20 -16.08 -25.26
N ASN A 17 -29.45 -16.28 -26.56
CA ASN A 17 -29.63 -15.14 -27.46
C ASN A 17 -31.07 -14.65 -27.31
N ARG A 18 -31.25 -13.54 -26.60
CA ARG A 18 -32.56 -12.92 -26.38
C ARG A 18 -32.57 -11.50 -26.91
N ASN A 19 -33.78 -11.06 -27.21
CA ASN A 19 -34.04 -9.72 -27.68
C ASN A 19 -34.07 -8.74 -26.49
N TYR A 20 -32.89 -8.35 -26.01
CA TYR A 20 -32.75 -7.31 -24.99
C TYR A 20 -32.93 -5.94 -25.65
N SER A 21 -33.98 -5.21 -25.25
CA SER A 21 -34.31 -3.91 -25.84
C SER A 21 -33.16 -2.90 -25.77
N GLU A 22 -32.39 -2.96 -24.69
CA GLU A 22 -31.29 -2.10 -24.30
C GLU A 22 -30.08 -2.21 -25.25
N THR A 23 -29.91 -3.36 -25.90
CA THR A 23 -28.82 -3.59 -26.87
C THR A 23 -29.31 -3.83 -28.29
N ARG A 24 -30.62 -4.03 -28.52
CA ARG A 24 -31.19 -4.17 -29.87
C ARG A 24 -31.50 -2.83 -30.55
N LEU A 25 -31.97 -1.83 -29.80
CA LEU A 25 -32.36 -0.53 -30.36
C LEU A 25 -31.37 0.61 -30.05
N PRO A 26 -30.05 0.39 -29.95
CA PRO A 26 -29.22 1.45 -29.45
C PRO A 26 -28.91 2.41 -30.61
N ALA A 27 -29.09 3.70 -30.38
CA ALA A 27 -28.64 4.75 -31.32
C ALA A 27 -27.10 4.84 -31.39
N THR A 28 -26.40 4.09 -30.53
CA THR A 28 -24.94 3.99 -30.39
C THR A 28 -24.53 2.52 -30.19
N PRO A 29 -23.28 2.10 -30.44
CA PRO A 29 -22.84 0.75 -30.07
C PRO A 29 -22.99 0.50 -28.57
N SER A 30 -23.64 -0.60 -28.18
CA SER A 30 -23.85 -0.95 -26.77
C SER A 30 -23.61 -2.44 -26.49
N THR A 31 -23.23 -2.73 -25.24
CA THR A 31 -23.01 -4.10 -24.75
C THR A 31 -23.43 -4.18 -23.28
N ILE A 32 -24.01 -5.32 -22.89
CA ILE A 32 -24.27 -5.65 -21.49
C ILE A 32 -23.24 -6.70 -21.06
N ILE A 33 -22.60 -6.46 -19.91
CA ILE A 33 -21.61 -7.37 -19.34
C ILE A 33 -22.13 -7.80 -17.97
N GLU A 34 -22.52 -9.07 -17.86
CA GLU A 34 -22.86 -9.71 -16.59
C GLU A 34 -21.68 -10.59 -16.15
N LEU A 35 -21.06 -10.25 -15.03
CA LEU A 35 -19.83 -10.92 -14.57
C LEU A 35 -20.02 -11.69 -13.26
N LEU A 36 -20.51 -11.02 -12.22
CA LEU A 36 -20.59 -11.55 -10.86
C LEU A 36 -22.04 -11.73 -10.42
N SER A 37 -22.32 -12.79 -9.66
CA SER A 37 -23.64 -13.01 -9.08
C SER A 37 -23.72 -12.42 -7.66
N HIS A 38 -24.57 -11.41 -7.46
CA HIS A 38 -24.77 -10.77 -6.15
C HIS A 38 -25.33 -11.73 -5.07
N GLN A 39 -25.92 -12.86 -5.46
CA GLN A 39 -26.35 -13.93 -4.54
C GLN A 39 -25.26 -15.00 -4.28
N ASN A 40 -24.10 -14.91 -4.93
CA ASN A 40 -22.98 -15.83 -4.72
C ASN A 40 -21.91 -15.12 -3.88
N PHE A 41 -21.65 -15.64 -2.68
CA PHE A 41 -20.71 -15.01 -1.77
C PHE A 41 -19.26 -15.02 -2.29
N ALA A 42 -18.82 -16.08 -2.97
CA ALA A 42 -17.48 -16.13 -3.55
C ALA A 42 -17.29 -15.06 -4.64
N ASP A 43 -18.32 -14.81 -5.45
CA ASP A 43 -18.31 -13.72 -6.43
C ASP A 43 -18.28 -12.35 -5.76
N MET A 44 -18.96 -12.17 -4.62
CA MET A 44 -18.90 -10.92 -3.86
C MET A 44 -17.51 -10.65 -3.26
N GLN A 45 -16.78 -11.69 -2.83
CA GLN A 45 -15.40 -11.53 -2.39
C GLN A 45 -14.51 -10.95 -3.50
N LEU A 46 -14.63 -11.50 -4.72
CA LEU A 46 -13.95 -10.96 -5.91
C LEU A 46 -14.42 -9.54 -6.23
N GLY A 47 -15.73 -9.29 -6.12
CA GLY A 47 -16.34 -7.97 -6.35
C GLY A 47 -15.85 -6.88 -5.41
N HIS A 48 -15.30 -7.23 -4.24
CA HIS A 48 -14.67 -6.27 -3.33
C HIS A 48 -13.15 -6.15 -3.50
N ASP A 49 -12.47 -7.15 -4.07
CA ASP A 49 -11.01 -7.15 -4.27
C ASP A 49 -10.57 -6.12 -5.34
N PRO A 50 -9.79 -5.08 -4.97
CA PRO A 50 -9.23 -4.12 -5.92
C PRO A 50 -8.36 -4.73 -7.02
N ASN A 51 -7.63 -5.81 -6.72
CA ASN A 51 -6.79 -6.50 -7.71
C ASN A 51 -7.63 -7.20 -8.78
N PHE A 52 -8.72 -7.83 -8.35
CA PHE A 52 -9.69 -8.42 -9.27
C PHE A 52 -10.35 -7.36 -10.14
N LYS A 53 -10.76 -6.22 -9.56
CA LYS A 53 -11.33 -5.09 -10.32
C LYS A 53 -10.37 -4.59 -11.40
N PHE A 54 -9.08 -4.46 -11.09
CA PHE A 54 -8.06 -4.09 -12.10
C PHE A 54 -8.00 -5.12 -13.24
N THR A 55 -7.93 -6.42 -12.89
CA THR A 55 -7.89 -7.50 -13.89
C THR A 55 -9.13 -7.50 -14.79
N VAL A 56 -10.31 -7.32 -14.21
CA VAL A 56 -11.59 -7.24 -14.96
C VAL A 56 -11.62 -6.03 -15.87
N GLY A 57 -11.28 -4.84 -15.34
CA GLY A 57 -11.25 -3.61 -16.14
C GLY A 57 -10.32 -3.74 -17.33
N ARG A 58 -9.11 -4.29 -17.12
CA ARG A 58 -8.14 -4.57 -18.17
C ARG A 58 -8.66 -5.59 -19.18
N ALA A 59 -9.31 -6.67 -18.74
CA ALA A 59 -9.87 -7.69 -19.62
C ALA A 59 -11.00 -7.14 -20.51
N ILE A 60 -11.90 -6.32 -19.95
CA ILE A 60 -12.97 -5.66 -20.70
C ILE A 60 -12.38 -4.71 -21.75
N TYR A 61 -11.42 -3.87 -21.35
CA TYR A 61 -10.69 -3.00 -22.27
C TYR A 61 -10.06 -3.78 -23.44
N LYS A 62 -9.30 -4.85 -23.14
CA LYS A 62 -8.69 -5.71 -24.16
C LYS A 62 -9.73 -6.30 -25.11
N GLY A 63 -10.85 -6.81 -24.57
CA GLY A 63 -11.93 -7.39 -25.37
C GLY A 63 -12.56 -6.39 -26.35
N ILE A 64 -12.85 -5.17 -25.89
CA ILE A 64 -13.39 -4.09 -26.74
C ILE A 64 -12.38 -3.73 -27.83
N LEU A 65 -11.11 -3.53 -27.47
CA LEU A 65 -10.05 -3.16 -28.40
C LEU A 65 -9.86 -4.23 -29.49
N GLN A 66 -9.73 -5.49 -29.09
CA GLN A 66 -9.54 -6.62 -30.00
C GLN A 66 -10.76 -6.80 -30.92
N PHE A 67 -11.97 -6.67 -30.39
CA PHE A 67 -13.19 -6.76 -31.19
C PHE A 67 -13.23 -5.67 -32.28
N ILE A 68 -13.06 -4.40 -31.90
CA ILE A 68 -13.14 -3.27 -32.84
C ILE A 68 -12.05 -3.37 -33.91
N THR A 69 -10.81 -3.65 -33.50
CA THR A 69 -9.67 -3.73 -34.44
C THR A 69 -9.81 -4.89 -35.41
N ASN A 70 -10.32 -6.05 -34.95
CA ASN A 70 -10.61 -7.19 -35.81
C ASN A 70 -11.69 -6.89 -36.85
N GLN A 71 -12.76 -6.16 -36.49
CA GLN A 71 -13.79 -5.73 -37.45
C GLN A 71 -13.28 -4.80 -38.56
N HIS A 72 -12.14 -4.12 -38.32
CA HIS A 72 -11.53 -3.19 -39.26
C HIS A 72 -10.24 -3.69 -39.92
N ASP A 73 -9.88 -4.97 -39.72
CA ASP A 73 -8.63 -5.57 -40.20
C ASP A 73 -7.39 -4.73 -39.81
N LYS A 74 -7.36 -4.28 -38.54
CA LYS A 74 -6.25 -3.51 -37.98
C LYS A 74 -5.55 -4.30 -36.88
N GLU A 75 -4.25 -4.09 -36.75
CA GLU A 75 -3.50 -4.52 -35.58
C GLU A 75 -3.90 -3.70 -34.34
N TYR A 76 -3.85 -4.33 -33.17
CA TYR A 76 -4.06 -3.67 -31.89
C TYR A 76 -2.79 -3.63 -31.05
N ILE A 77 -2.72 -2.64 -30.16
CA ILE A 77 -1.65 -2.50 -29.16
C ILE A 77 -2.34 -2.17 -27.85
N VAL A 78 -2.13 -3.00 -26.83
CA VAL A 78 -2.68 -2.80 -25.49
C VAL A 78 -1.79 -1.84 -24.70
N GLN A 79 -2.36 -1.01 -23.83
CA GLN A 79 -1.57 -0.17 -22.92
C GLN A 79 -0.69 -1.01 -21.96
N PRO A 80 0.48 -0.51 -21.55
CA PRO A 80 1.38 -1.25 -20.66
C PRO A 80 0.84 -1.46 -19.24
N LEU A 81 1.51 -2.36 -18.51
CA LEU A 81 1.38 -2.47 -17.06
C LEU A 81 2.20 -1.37 -16.36
N PRO A 82 1.87 -1.02 -15.10
CA PRO A 82 2.69 -0.11 -14.29
C PRO A 82 4.14 -0.56 -14.19
N VAL A 83 5.06 0.39 -14.04
CA VAL A 83 6.45 0.08 -13.75
C VAL A 83 6.60 -0.44 -12.33
N SER A 84 7.64 -1.22 -12.08
CA SER A 84 8.00 -1.78 -10.78
C SER A 84 9.41 -1.34 -10.37
N ASN A 85 9.83 -1.73 -9.16
CA ASN A 85 11.18 -1.50 -8.65
C ASN A 85 11.61 -0.03 -8.73
N PHE A 86 10.67 0.90 -8.53
CA PHE A 86 10.98 2.32 -8.63
C PHE A 86 11.93 2.71 -7.48
N ALA A 87 12.96 3.50 -7.79
CA ALA A 87 13.94 3.95 -6.83
C ALA A 87 14.51 5.32 -7.20
N ILE A 88 14.86 6.07 -6.16
CA ILE A 88 15.57 7.35 -6.26
C ILE A 88 16.92 7.20 -5.56
N GLN A 89 17.99 7.60 -6.25
CA GLN A 89 19.33 7.69 -5.68
C GLN A 89 19.91 9.10 -5.88
N PHE A 90 20.84 9.50 -5.01
CA PHE A 90 21.59 10.74 -5.26
C PHE A 90 22.55 10.53 -6.42
N GLY A 91 22.48 11.40 -7.43
CA GLY A 91 23.32 11.31 -8.60
C GLY A 91 24.77 11.69 -8.35
N LYS A 92 25.63 11.31 -9.30
CA LYS A 92 27.09 11.56 -9.24
C LYS A 92 27.42 13.05 -9.39
N LYS A 93 26.56 13.82 -10.06
CA LYS A 93 26.72 15.26 -10.24
C LYS A 93 26.10 16.02 -9.07
N LYS A 94 26.57 17.25 -8.86
CA LYS A 94 26.04 18.11 -7.79
C LYS A 94 24.55 18.39 -8.01
N ASN A 95 23.75 18.19 -6.97
CA ASN A 95 22.31 18.47 -6.95
C ASN A 95 21.54 17.75 -8.06
N THR A 96 21.87 16.48 -8.30
CA THR A 96 21.10 15.63 -9.20
C THR A 96 20.54 14.42 -8.45
N LEU A 97 19.38 13.94 -8.89
CA LEU A 97 18.79 12.67 -8.52
C LEU A 97 18.85 11.74 -9.73
N GLU A 98 19.10 10.47 -9.49
CA GLU A 98 18.95 9.39 -10.47
C GLU A 98 17.68 8.62 -10.12
N LEU A 99 16.73 8.63 -11.04
CA LEU A 99 15.51 7.84 -10.98
C LEU A 99 15.73 6.56 -11.79
N SER A 100 15.30 5.42 -11.28
CA SER A 100 15.38 4.13 -11.99
C SER A 100 14.16 3.26 -11.69
N TRP A 101 13.71 2.49 -12.67
CA TRP A 101 12.57 1.59 -12.55
C TRP A 101 12.73 0.40 -13.50
N LYS A 102 11.78 -0.53 -13.46
CA LYS A 102 11.68 -1.65 -14.39
C LYS A 102 10.35 -1.57 -15.15
N GLY A 103 10.42 -1.72 -16.48
CA GLY A 103 9.22 -1.90 -17.30
C GLY A 103 8.68 -3.33 -17.13
N GLU A 104 7.37 -3.45 -16.97
CA GLU A 104 6.72 -4.75 -16.81
C GLU A 104 6.17 -5.27 -18.14
N ASP A 105 6.52 -6.52 -18.46
CA ASP A 105 5.95 -7.26 -19.58
C ASP A 105 4.67 -7.97 -19.12
N ASP A 106 3.65 -8.02 -19.98
CA ASP A 106 2.42 -8.80 -19.75
C ASP A 106 2.54 -10.12 -20.54
N PRO A 107 2.80 -11.27 -19.90
CA PRO A 107 2.97 -12.54 -20.61
C PRO A 107 1.71 -12.98 -21.36
N GLN A 108 0.54 -12.49 -20.95
CA GLN A 108 -0.74 -12.77 -21.59
C GLN A 108 -1.08 -11.78 -22.70
N GLU A 109 -0.31 -10.70 -22.85
CA GLU A 109 -0.54 -9.67 -23.86
C GLU A 109 0.79 -9.04 -24.32
N PRO A 110 1.53 -9.70 -25.24
CA PRO A 110 2.84 -9.24 -25.70
C PRO A 110 2.82 -7.85 -26.36
N THR A 111 1.66 -7.40 -26.88
CA THR A 111 1.55 -6.05 -27.47
C THR A 111 1.62 -4.94 -26.42
N ALA A 112 1.40 -5.27 -25.14
CA ALA A 112 1.45 -4.33 -24.02
C ALA A 112 2.87 -3.89 -23.63
N ARG A 113 3.90 -4.38 -24.31
CA ARG A 113 5.29 -4.07 -23.99
C ARG A 113 5.54 -2.55 -23.92
N PRO A 114 6.17 -2.04 -22.84
CA PRO A 114 6.53 -0.63 -22.72
C PRO A 114 7.55 -0.21 -23.77
N ARG A 115 7.43 1.01 -24.29
CA ARG A 115 8.38 1.60 -25.26
C ARG A 115 9.09 2.82 -24.70
N GLU A 116 8.35 3.66 -23.99
CA GLU A 116 8.80 4.90 -23.38
C GLU A 116 8.16 5.02 -21.99
N TYR A 117 8.54 6.05 -21.25
CA TYR A 117 8.04 6.31 -19.91
C TYR A 117 7.80 7.81 -19.73
N ILE A 118 6.82 8.17 -18.92
CA ILE A 118 6.61 9.57 -18.53
C ILE A 118 6.98 9.71 -17.06
N VAL A 119 7.91 10.62 -16.77
CA VAL A 119 8.31 10.98 -15.41
C VAL A 119 7.56 12.24 -15.01
N TYR A 120 6.67 12.12 -14.03
CA TYR A 120 5.96 13.26 -13.44
C TYR A 120 6.71 13.77 -12.22
N THR A 121 6.80 15.09 -12.08
CA THR A 121 7.46 15.74 -10.95
C THR A 121 6.50 16.63 -10.18
N ARG A 122 6.52 16.52 -8.85
CA ARG A 122 5.87 17.43 -7.91
C ARG A 122 6.90 18.05 -6.98
N ILE A 123 6.77 19.34 -6.68
CA ILE A 123 7.64 20.07 -5.74
C ILE A 123 6.82 20.51 -4.53
N GLY A 124 7.26 20.13 -3.33
CA GLY A 124 6.55 20.44 -2.09
C GLY A 124 5.10 19.95 -2.12
N TYR A 125 4.16 20.82 -1.72
CA TYR A 125 2.71 20.55 -1.73
C TYR A 125 2.01 20.92 -3.05
N GLY A 126 2.77 21.18 -4.13
CA GLY A 126 2.20 21.51 -5.44
C GLY A 126 1.50 20.34 -6.12
N GLY A 127 0.99 20.56 -7.34
CA GLY A 127 0.54 19.48 -8.23
C GLY A 127 1.72 18.80 -8.95
N PHE A 128 1.46 17.62 -9.53
CA PHE A 128 2.38 17.06 -10.53
C PHE A 128 2.35 17.92 -11.80
N ASP A 129 3.49 18.03 -12.47
CA ASP A 129 3.62 18.64 -13.79
C ASP A 129 2.97 17.80 -14.91
N ASN A 130 3.14 18.23 -16.16
CA ASN A 130 2.64 17.51 -17.33
C ASN A 130 3.51 16.31 -17.75
N GLY A 131 4.53 15.97 -16.95
CA GLY A 131 5.44 14.87 -17.21
C GLY A 131 6.53 15.15 -18.24
N THR A 132 7.61 14.38 -18.17
CA THR A 132 8.72 14.36 -19.13
C THR A 132 8.81 12.98 -19.76
N LEU A 133 8.65 12.89 -21.08
CA LEU A 133 8.80 11.64 -21.83
C LEU A 133 10.27 11.24 -21.92
N VAL A 134 10.58 9.99 -21.59
CA VAL A 134 11.92 9.41 -21.61
C VAL A 134 11.90 8.01 -22.23
N SER A 135 12.97 7.65 -22.94
CA SER A 135 13.07 6.37 -23.65
C SER A 135 13.82 5.27 -22.88
N LYS A 136 14.37 5.60 -21.69
CA LYS A 136 15.14 4.69 -20.86
C LYS A 136 14.40 4.40 -19.56
N THR A 137 14.75 3.30 -18.92
CA THR A 137 14.27 2.91 -17.58
C THR A 137 14.96 3.67 -16.44
N SER A 138 15.56 4.82 -16.76
CA SER A 138 16.21 5.70 -15.81
C SER A 138 16.19 7.14 -16.31
N HIS A 139 16.14 8.10 -15.39
CA HIS A 139 16.18 9.52 -15.71
C HIS A 139 16.91 10.34 -14.64
N THR A 140 17.81 11.22 -15.06
CA THR A 140 18.53 12.13 -14.17
C THR A 140 17.80 13.45 -14.07
N VAL A 141 17.44 13.87 -12.86
CA VAL A 141 16.76 15.14 -12.59
C VAL A 141 17.69 16.08 -11.84
N LYS A 142 17.76 17.35 -12.26
CA LYS A 142 18.44 18.40 -11.51
C LYS A 142 17.49 18.97 -10.46
N ILE A 143 17.97 19.13 -9.23
CA ILE A 143 17.17 19.61 -8.10
C ILE A 143 17.80 20.83 -7.42
N GLU A 144 16.98 21.53 -6.65
CA GLU A 144 17.43 22.59 -5.75
C GLU A 144 17.45 22.10 -4.30
N PRO A 145 18.58 22.22 -3.58
CA PRO A 145 18.63 21.87 -2.16
C PRO A 145 17.65 22.71 -1.32
N GLY A 146 16.98 22.06 -0.37
CA GLY A 146 15.96 22.70 0.48
C GLY A 146 14.52 22.45 0.03
N LEU A 147 14.28 21.85 -1.13
CA LEU A 147 12.96 21.48 -1.62
C LEU A 147 12.78 19.95 -1.63
N VAL A 148 11.57 19.50 -1.31
CA VAL A 148 11.17 18.09 -1.47
C VAL A 148 10.62 17.91 -2.87
N TYR A 149 11.14 16.92 -3.58
CA TYR A 149 10.67 16.50 -4.89
C TYR A 149 9.99 15.14 -4.75
N SER A 150 8.84 14.97 -5.39
CA SER A 150 8.15 13.69 -5.51
C SER A 150 8.00 13.33 -6.97
N PHE A 151 8.09 12.04 -7.28
CA PHE A 151 8.05 11.51 -8.62
C PHE A 151 7.10 10.32 -8.70
N LYS A 152 6.43 10.19 -9.84
CA LYS A 152 5.80 8.94 -10.27
C LYS A 152 6.12 8.71 -11.73
N VAL A 153 6.14 7.44 -12.13
CA VAL A 153 6.48 7.04 -13.48
C VAL A 153 5.36 6.20 -14.07
N THR A 154 5.01 6.46 -15.32
CA THR A 154 4.11 5.62 -16.10
C THR A 154 4.84 5.04 -17.31
N ALA A 155 4.46 3.84 -17.72
CA ALA A 155 4.92 3.21 -18.93
C ALA A 155 4.00 3.58 -20.10
N VAL A 156 4.60 3.82 -21.26
CA VAL A 156 3.90 4.26 -22.47
C VAL A 156 4.26 3.37 -23.64
N ASN A 157 3.24 3.03 -24.44
CA ASN A 157 3.41 2.53 -25.79
C ASN A 157 2.34 3.15 -26.70
N ARG A 158 2.23 2.65 -27.94
CA ARG A 158 1.23 3.15 -28.89
C ARG A 158 -0.23 2.87 -28.49
N GLY A 159 -0.46 1.95 -27.56
CA GLY A 159 -1.77 1.60 -27.02
C GLY A 159 -2.24 2.49 -25.87
N GLY A 160 -1.34 3.26 -25.27
CA GLY A 160 -1.66 4.22 -24.21
C GLY A 160 -0.62 4.26 -23.10
N GLU A 161 -1.06 4.76 -21.95
CA GLU A 161 -0.28 4.97 -20.74
C GLU A 161 -0.76 4.01 -19.62
N SER A 162 0.17 3.47 -18.84
CA SER A 162 -0.14 2.59 -17.72
C SER A 162 -0.73 3.35 -16.52
N PHE A 163 -1.18 2.62 -15.50
CA PHE A 163 -1.33 3.20 -14.17
C PHE A 163 0.06 3.64 -13.66
N PRO A 164 0.13 4.64 -12.77
CA PRO A 164 1.41 5.12 -12.24
C PRO A 164 2.06 4.10 -11.31
N SER A 165 3.37 4.21 -11.17
CA SER A 165 4.09 3.69 -10.01
C SER A 165 3.55 4.29 -8.71
N GLU A 166 3.99 3.73 -7.58
CA GLU A 166 4.00 4.48 -6.32
C GLU A 166 4.73 5.83 -6.45
N ILE A 167 4.46 6.74 -5.51
CA ILE A 167 5.07 8.06 -5.48
C ILE A 167 6.26 8.04 -4.51
N LEU A 168 7.45 8.19 -5.08
CA LEU A 168 8.69 8.30 -4.32
C LEU A 168 9.09 9.75 -4.16
N SER A 169 9.68 10.09 -3.02
CA SER A 169 10.14 11.43 -2.68
C SER A 169 11.64 11.48 -2.35
N ALA A 170 12.24 12.65 -2.56
CA ALA A 170 13.62 12.92 -2.23
C ALA A 170 13.83 14.38 -1.81
N TYR A 171 14.85 14.60 -0.99
CA TYR A 171 15.23 15.89 -0.45
C TYR A 171 16.73 15.95 -0.23
N LYS A 172 17.35 17.02 -0.72
CA LYS A 172 18.76 17.34 -0.41
C LYS A 172 18.80 18.48 0.61
N ALA A 173 19.32 18.20 1.79
CA ALA A 173 19.54 19.22 2.81
C ALA A 173 20.61 20.23 2.36
N LYS A 174 20.42 21.50 2.73
CA LYS A 174 21.42 22.56 2.47
C LYS A 174 22.73 22.32 3.24
N ARG A 175 22.65 21.67 4.39
CA ARG A 175 23.78 21.28 5.26
C ARG A 175 23.56 19.84 5.73
N GLU A 176 23.87 18.87 4.87
CA GLU A 176 23.68 17.45 5.12
C GLU A 176 24.64 16.93 6.21
N GLN A 177 24.11 16.26 7.23
CA GLN A 177 24.87 15.54 8.27
C GLN A 177 24.61 14.03 8.26
N GLY A 178 23.54 13.59 7.59
CA GLY A 178 23.19 12.18 7.44
C GLY A 178 22.24 11.98 6.27
N LYS A 179 22.14 10.74 5.81
CA LYS A 179 21.22 10.32 4.75
C LYS A 179 20.25 9.28 5.30
N VAL A 180 19.00 9.37 4.89
CA VAL A 180 17.97 8.38 5.18
C VAL A 180 17.52 7.78 3.85
N ILE A 181 17.39 6.46 3.77
CA ILE A 181 16.60 5.81 2.72
C ILE A 181 15.22 5.50 3.30
N ILE A 182 14.18 5.97 2.64
CA ILE A 182 12.81 5.61 2.96
C ILE A 182 12.40 4.47 2.02
N ILE A 183 12.04 3.33 2.57
CA ILE A 183 11.51 2.21 1.81
C ILE A 183 10.00 2.26 1.96
N ASN A 184 9.27 2.39 0.86
CA ASN A 184 7.83 2.24 0.86
C ASN A 184 7.48 0.77 0.65
N GLY A 185 7.17 0.08 1.74
CA GLY A 185 6.64 -1.29 1.69
C GLY A 185 5.14 -1.34 1.91
N PHE A 186 4.42 -0.22 1.78
CA PHE A 186 2.96 -0.20 1.89
C PHE A 186 2.30 0.02 0.53
N ASP A 187 2.12 -1.08 -0.18
CA ASP A 187 1.43 -1.15 -1.46
C ASP A 187 0.12 -1.95 -1.37
N ARG A 188 -0.14 -2.59 -0.21
CA ARG A 188 -1.36 -3.37 0.00
C ARG A 188 -2.63 -2.60 -0.33
N ILE A 189 -3.38 -3.20 -1.26
CA ILE A 189 -4.80 -2.94 -1.51
C ILE A 189 -5.60 -4.23 -1.31
N SER A 190 -6.80 -4.13 -0.72
CA SER A 190 -7.60 -5.29 -0.33
C SER A 190 -9.08 -4.99 -0.22
N GLY A 191 -9.90 -6.03 -0.36
CA GLY A 191 -11.29 -6.01 0.07
C GLY A 191 -11.43 -6.09 1.61
N PRO A 192 -12.65 -5.99 2.14
CA PRO A 192 -12.91 -6.07 3.57
C PRO A 192 -12.70 -7.49 4.13
N ALA A 193 -12.57 -7.59 5.45
CA ALA A 193 -12.48 -8.87 6.14
C ALA A 193 -13.68 -9.76 5.82
N VAL A 194 -13.40 -11.04 5.55
CA VAL A 194 -14.38 -12.04 5.14
C VAL A 194 -14.77 -12.89 6.34
N VAL A 195 -16.07 -13.02 6.59
CA VAL A 195 -16.65 -14.07 7.43
C VAL A 195 -17.22 -15.14 6.51
N ASN A 196 -16.66 -16.36 6.56
CA ASN A 196 -17.09 -17.47 5.73
C ASN A 196 -17.04 -18.80 6.49
N THR A 197 -18.07 -19.08 7.28
CA THR A 197 -18.22 -20.35 8.02
C THR A 197 -19.42 -21.14 7.47
N SER A 198 -19.69 -22.33 8.02
CA SER A 198 -20.85 -23.14 7.62
C SER A 198 -22.19 -22.45 7.89
N ASP A 199 -22.26 -21.59 8.89
CA ASP A 199 -23.47 -20.90 9.36
C ASP A 199 -23.46 -19.39 9.06
N LYS A 200 -22.29 -18.79 8.79
CA LYS A 200 -22.15 -17.35 8.54
C LYS A 200 -21.48 -17.01 7.20
N ALA A 201 -21.95 -15.94 6.57
CA ALA A 201 -21.33 -15.33 5.39
C ALA A 201 -21.45 -13.80 5.46
N GLY A 202 -20.39 -13.09 5.10
CA GLY A 202 -20.44 -11.63 5.07
C GLY A 202 -19.08 -10.95 5.10
N PHE A 203 -19.14 -9.62 5.13
CA PHE A 203 -17.97 -8.76 5.25
C PHE A 203 -17.99 -8.01 6.58
N ASP A 204 -16.96 -8.20 7.39
CA ASP A 204 -16.82 -7.52 8.68
C ASP A 204 -16.00 -6.23 8.52
N LEU A 205 -16.69 -5.15 8.14
CA LEU A 205 -16.06 -3.83 8.00
C LEU A 205 -15.48 -3.30 9.32
N MET A 206 -15.95 -3.81 10.47
CA MET A 206 -15.44 -3.42 11.77
C MET A 206 -14.11 -4.09 12.06
N GLN A 207 -13.92 -5.34 11.64
CA GLN A 207 -12.64 -6.04 11.74
C GLN A 207 -11.59 -5.38 10.83
N ASP A 208 -11.88 -5.31 9.52
CA ASP A 208 -11.04 -4.67 8.51
C ASP A 208 -11.93 -4.20 7.35
N PRO A 209 -12.08 -2.89 7.09
CA PRO A 209 -12.87 -2.39 5.97
C PRO A 209 -12.17 -2.60 4.62
N GLY A 210 -10.95 -3.14 4.62
CA GLY A 210 -10.11 -3.26 3.44
C GLY A 210 -9.31 -1.99 3.17
N VAL A 211 -8.49 -2.06 2.14
CA VAL A 211 -7.63 -0.95 1.71
C VAL A 211 -7.91 -0.64 0.25
N PRO A 212 -8.74 0.38 -0.06
CA PRO A 212 -9.02 0.76 -1.43
C PRO A 212 -7.77 1.26 -2.18
N TYR A 213 -7.74 1.08 -3.49
CA TYR A 213 -6.85 1.83 -4.36
C TYR A 213 -7.31 3.29 -4.42
N ILE A 214 -6.57 4.21 -3.78
CA ILE A 214 -6.88 5.65 -3.62
C ILE A 214 -8.13 5.94 -2.78
N SER A 215 -9.30 5.41 -3.15
CA SER A 215 -10.56 5.62 -2.44
C SER A 215 -11.64 4.60 -2.81
N ASN A 216 -12.68 4.47 -1.98
CA ASN A 216 -13.87 3.67 -2.24
C ASN A 216 -15.16 4.46 -1.93
N ILE A 217 -16.21 4.21 -2.72
CA ILE A 217 -17.57 4.74 -2.53
C ILE A 217 -18.62 3.63 -2.52
N SER A 218 -18.20 2.36 -2.46
CA SER A 218 -19.08 1.21 -2.70
C SER A 218 -19.76 0.65 -1.44
N PHE A 219 -19.60 1.27 -0.28
CA PHE A 219 -20.13 0.74 0.98
C PHE A 219 -21.35 1.53 1.44
N CYS A 220 -22.40 0.82 1.83
CA CYS A 220 -23.55 1.41 2.51
C CYS A 220 -23.28 1.57 4.01
N GLY A 221 -22.78 0.53 4.68
CA GLY A 221 -22.50 0.53 6.12
C GLY A 221 -22.03 -0.84 6.60
N ALA A 222 -21.80 -0.99 7.89
CA ALA A 222 -21.42 -2.25 8.51
C ALA A 222 -22.52 -3.30 8.31
N GLN A 223 -22.12 -4.50 7.86
CA GLN A 223 -23.03 -5.64 7.76
C GLN A 223 -23.44 -6.10 9.16
N THR A 224 -24.73 -6.36 9.34
CA THR A 224 -25.32 -6.85 10.61
C THR A 224 -25.93 -8.24 10.45
N GLY A 225 -26.39 -8.62 9.25
CA GLY A 225 -26.94 -9.94 8.97
C GLY A 225 -25.91 -10.90 8.38
N PHE A 226 -25.38 -11.83 9.18
CA PHE A 226 -24.39 -12.83 8.74
C PHE A 226 -24.96 -14.24 8.57
N ASP A 227 -26.17 -14.52 9.07
CA ASP A 227 -26.75 -15.87 9.12
C ASP A 227 -27.11 -16.39 7.71
N ARG A 228 -26.47 -17.48 7.28
CA ARG A 228 -26.70 -18.13 5.98
C ARG A 228 -28.12 -18.66 5.81
N THR A 229 -28.83 -19.00 6.89
CA THR A 229 -30.24 -19.45 6.84
C THR A 229 -31.20 -18.33 6.46
N GLN A 230 -30.72 -17.07 6.46
CA GLN A 230 -31.46 -15.90 6.03
C GLN A 230 -31.15 -15.50 4.57
N ALA A 231 -30.43 -16.35 3.81
CA ALA A 231 -30.18 -16.14 2.39
C ALA A 231 -31.49 -16.08 1.58
N GLY A 232 -31.54 -15.17 0.59
CA GLY A 232 -32.71 -14.98 -0.28
C GLY A 232 -33.87 -14.20 0.34
N LYS A 233 -33.74 -13.72 1.57
CA LYS A 233 -34.70 -12.82 2.23
C LYS A 233 -34.29 -11.36 2.02
N GLU A 234 -35.23 -10.44 2.22
CA GLU A 234 -35.00 -9.00 2.14
C GLU A 234 -35.25 -8.32 3.48
N GLY A 235 -34.64 -7.15 3.68
CA GLY A 235 -34.84 -6.31 4.87
C GLY A 235 -34.01 -6.73 6.09
N LYS A 236 -34.34 -6.13 7.25
CA LYS A 236 -33.56 -6.29 8.48
C LYS A 236 -33.50 -7.75 8.93
N GLY A 237 -32.28 -8.24 9.18
CA GLY A 237 -32.03 -9.63 9.58
C GLY A 237 -31.80 -10.60 8.42
N SER A 238 -31.94 -10.16 7.17
CA SER A 238 -31.52 -10.94 6.01
C SER A 238 -29.99 -11.07 5.90
N LEU A 239 -29.52 -12.11 5.23
CA LEU A 239 -28.10 -12.26 4.92
C LEU A 239 -27.61 -11.07 4.07
N GLY A 240 -26.55 -10.41 4.52
CA GLY A 240 -25.98 -9.24 3.85
C GLY A 240 -26.62 -7.91 4.26
N HIS A 241 -27.65 -7.89 5.13
CA HIS A 241 -28.23 -6.64 5.60
C HIS A 241 -27.18 -5.77 6.30
N SER A 242 -27.05 -4.50 5.90
CA SER A 242 -26.11 -3.52 6.44
C SER A 242 -26.80 -2.25 6.91
N GLY A 243 -26.06 -1.42 7.65
CA GLY A 243 -26.40 -0.02 7.83
C GLY A 243 -26.20 0.83 6.56
N ASN A 244 -26.37 2.14 6.71
CA ASN A 244 -26.28 3.14 5.64
C ASN A 244 -25.35 4.33 5.99
N GLU A 245 -24.60 4.24 7.10
CA GLU A 245 -23.76 5.31 7.64
C GLU A 245 -22.52 5.66 6.79
N LEU A 246 -22.19 4.84 5.79
CA LEU A 246 -21.10 5.06 4.83
C LEU A 246 -21.60 5.49 3.44
N GLU A 247 -22.92 5.54 3.22
CA GLU A 247 -23.49 5.98 1.95
C GLU A 247 -23.05 7.40 1.59
N GLY A 248 -22.51 7.57 0.38
CA GLY A 248 -22.01 8.85 -0.12
C GLY A 248 -20.62 9.25 0.40
N MET A 249 -20.04 8.52 1.34
CA MET A 249 -18.69 8.79 1.84
C MET A 249 -17.62 8.33 0.86
N LYS A 250 -16.69 9.22 0.51
CA LYS A 250 -15.48 8.85 -0.25
C LYS A 250 -14.40 8.32 0.69
N ILE A 251 -14.52 7.06 1.09
CA ILE A 251 -13.60 6.40 2.02
C ILE A 251 -12.18 6.43 1.42
N ALA A 252 -11.24 7.03 2.13
CA ALA A 252 -9.85 7.13 1.73
C ALA A 252 -9.14 5.77 1.81
N GLY A 253 -8.31 5.49 0.80
CA GLY A 253 -7.51 4.27 0.69
C GLY A 253 -6.01 4.52 0.67
N ASN A 254 -5.26 3.59 0.09
CA ASN A 254 -3.82 3.73 -0.10
C ASN A 254 -3.55 4.76 -1.21
N THR A 255 -2.84 5.84 -0.86
CA THR A 255 -2.47 6.92 -1.80
C THR A 255 -1.10 6.71 -2.45
N PHE A 256 -0.32 5.75 -1.97
CA PHE A 256 1.04 5.42 -2.41
C PHE A 256 2.03 6.60 -2.33
N ASP A 257 1.76 7.59 -1.47
CA ASP A 257 2.50 8.86 -1.35
C ASP A 257 3.05 9.09 0.07
N TYR A 258 3.23 8.01 0.83
CA TYR A 258 3.71 8.07 2.21
C TYR A 258 5.18 8.45 2.36
N PRO A 259 6.10 8.18 1.39
CA PRO A 259 7.44 8.73 1.40
C PRO A 259 7.48 10.26 1.48
N PHE A 260 6.48 10.95 0.91
CA PHE A 260 6.36 12.41 1.06
C PHE A 260 6.08 12.79 2.52
N ILE A 261 5.16 12.09 3.18
CA ILE A 261 4.77 12.38 4.58
C ILE A 261 5.94 12.13 5.55
N HIS A 262 6.62 10.99 5.44
CA HIS A 262 7.82 10.69 6.22
C HIS A 262 8.95 11.67 5.89
N GLY A 263 9.19 11.90 4.60
CA GLY A 263 10.19 12.81 4.10
C GLY A 263 10.02 14.25 4.59
N LYS A 264 8.79 14.76 4.67
CA LYS A 264 8.48 16.07 5.25
C LYS A 264 8.86 16.15 6.73
N ALA A 265 8.63 15.10 7.50
CA ALA A 265 9.04 15.03 8.90
C ALA A 265 10.58 14.97 9.05
N ILE A 266 11.27 14.24 8.17
CA ILE A 266 12.75 14.20 8.11
C ILE A 266 13.31 15.58 7.72
N GLN A 267 12.70 16.25 6.73
CA GLN A 267 13.06 17.60 6.32
C GLN A 267 12.96 18.57 7.50
N ALA A 268 11.89 18.48 8.30
CA ALA A 268 11.69 19.34 9.47
C ALA A 268 12.75 19.15 10.56
N ALA A 269 13.39 17.97 10.67
CA ALA A 269 14.54 17.75 11.53
C ALA A 269 15.82 18.49 11.04
N GLY A 270 15.82 18.97 9.78
CA GLY A 270 16.74 19.99 9.25
C GLY A 270 18.15 19.52 8.83
N LYS A 271 18.62 18.38 9.33
CA LYS A 271 20.02 17.92 9.17
C LYS A 271 20.20 16.74 8.21
N TYR A 272 19.10 16.18 7.71
CA TYR A 272 19.12 14.93 6.95
C TYR A 272 18.65 15.16 5.53
N SER A 273 19.35 14.54 4.59
CA SER A 273 18.82 14.33 3.24
C SER A 273 18.13 12.97 3.20
N PHE A 274 17.16 12.81 2.31
CA PHE A 274 16.57 11.51 2.07
C PHE A 274 16.32 11.28 0.58
N VAL A 275 16.28 10.00 0.23
CA VAL A 275 15.69 9.49 -1.00
C VAL A 275 14.75 8.35 -0.61
N SER A 276 13.96 7.86 -1.56
CA SER A 276 13.07 6.73 -1.31
C SER A 276 13.09 5.72 -2.44
N CYS A 277 12.65 4.51 -2.13
CA CYS A 277 12.51 3.40 -3.05
C CYS A 277 11.33 2.52 -2.67
N SER A 278 10.86 1.75 -3.65
CA SER A 278 10.06 0.56 -3.44
C SER A 278 10.79 -0.47 -2.58
N ASP A 279 10.06 -1.34 -1.92
CA ASP A 279 10.62 -2.54 -1.29
C ASP A 279 11.19 -3.51 -2.33
N GLU A 280 10.58 -3.66 -3.51
CA GLU A 280 11.13 -4.57 -4.52
C GLU A 280 12.46 -4.07 -5.09
N ALA A 281 12.71 -2.75 -5.13
CA ALA A 281 14.03 -2.24 -5.50
C ALA A 281 15.12 -2.68 -4.51
N VAL A 282 14.79 -2.84 -3.23
CA VAL A 282 15.70 -3.38 -2.21
C VAL A 282 15.85 -4.89 -2.37
N GLU A 283 14.74 -5.62 -2.45
CA GLU A 283 14.76 -7.09 -2.53
C GLU A 283 15.45 -7.62 -3.79
N ASN A 284 15.36 -6.89 -4.90
CA ASN A 284 16.01 -7.24 -6.16
C ASN A 284 17.41 -6.61 -6.30
N GLY A 285 17.94 -5.97 -5.26
CA GLY A 285 19.32 -5.48 -5.21
C GLY A 285 19.62 -4.24 -6.04
N LEU A 286 18.60 -3.47 -6.46
CA LEU A 286 18.82 -2.16 -7.09
C LEU A 286 19.22 -1.09 -6.07
N VAL A 287 18.81 -1.24 -4.82
CA VAL A 287 19.16 -0.36 -3.69
C VAL A 287 19.87 -1.20 -2.61
N THR A 288 21.05 -0.75 -2.20
CA THR A 288 21.83 -1.37 -1.12
C THR A 288 21.65 -0.55 0.17
N LEU A 289 21.17 -1.18 1.25
CA LEU A 289 20.82 -0.45 2.48
C LEU A 289 22.05 0.07 3.22
N GLU A 290 23.18 -0.64 3.11
CA GLU A 290 24.46 -0.31 3.74
C GLU A 290 25.06 1.03 3.26
N ASP A 291 24.58 1.59 2.15
CA ASP A 291 24.94 2.94 1.69
C ASP A 291 24.31 4.06 2.55
N TYR A 292 23.40 3.70 3.45
CA TYR A 292 22.62 4.63 4.27
C TYR A 292 22.80 4.32 5.76
N PRO A 293 23.06 5.33 6.62
CA PRO A 293 23.17 5.11 8.07
C PRO A 293 21.82 4.88 8.77
N VAL A 294 20.71 5.24 8.11
CA VAL A 294 19.35 5.09 8.62
C VAL A 294 18.42 4.63 7.49
N VAL A 295 17.63 3.60 7.78
CA VAL A 295 16.52 3.11 6.97
C VAL A 295 15.22 3.45 7.68
N ASP A 296 14.27 4.03 6.95
CA ASP A 296 12.89 4.28 7.38
C ASP A 296 11.97 3.38 6.55
N TYR A 297 11.38 2.35 7.14
CA TYR A 297 10.54 1.36 6.46
C TYR A 297 9.06 1.57 6.77
N ILE A 298 8.33 2.03 5.76
CA ILE A 298 6.91 2.30 5.81
C ILE A 298 6.15 1.01 5.55
N LEU A 299 5.33 0.60 6.52
CA LEU A 299 4.51 -0.60 6.42
C LEU A 299 3.01 -0.35 6.52
N GLY A 300 2.55 0.88 6.81
CA GLY A 300 1.12 1.22 6.74
C GLY A 300 0.17 0.13 7.26
N LEU A 301 -0.68 -0.38 6.37
CA LEU A 301 -1.58 -1.53 6.61
C LEU A 301 -1.12 -2.81 5.90
N GLU A 302 0.16 -2.91 5.57
CA GLU A 302 0.80 -4.05 4.94
C GLU A 302 0.64 -5.30 5.82
N LYS A 303 0.18 -6.41 5.23
CA LYS A 303 0.06 -7.71 5.89
C LYS A 303 -0.28 -8.80 4.88
N GLU A 304 0.09 -10.03 5.21
CA GLU A 304 -0.30 -11.20 4.44
C GLU A 304 -1.75 -11.56 4.71
N ASP A 305 -2.47 -11.78 3.62
CA ASP A 305 -3.75 -12.48 3.62
C ASP A 305 -3.60 -13.71 2.74
N PRO A 306 -3.52 -14.93 3.32
CA PRO A 306 -3.38 -16.17 2.55
C PRO A 306 -4.52 -16.41 1.55
N ALA A 307 -5.67 -15.77 1.72
CA ALA A 307 -6.78 -15.84 0.77
C ALA A 307 -6.62 -14.85 -0.40
N SER A 308 -5.76 -13.83 -0.27
CA SER A 308 -5.43 -12.89 -1.34
C SER A 308 -4.50 -13.55 -2.35
N LYS A 309 -4.73 -13.26 -3.63
CA LYS A 309 -3.80 -13.61 -4.70
C LYS A 309 -2.53 -12.75 -4.67
N ALA A 310 -2.69 -11.46 -4.39
CA ALA A 310 -1.57 -10.54 -4.28
C ALA A 310 -0.82 -10.83 -2.98
N TYR A 311 0.50 -10.93 -3.09
CA TYR A 311 1.38 -11.20 -1.96
C TYR A 311 1.79 -9.88 -1.31
N TYR A 312 1.27 -9.67 -0.11
CA TYR A 312 1.51 -8.50 0.72
C TYR A 312 2.16 -9.02 1.99
N LYS A 313 3.31 -8.50 2.41
CA LYS A 313 4.02 -9.04 3.58
C LYS A 313 4.83 -7.96 4.24
N THR A 314 4.61 -7.75 5.55
CA THR A 314 5.41 -6.78 6.32
C THR A 314 6.91 -7.03 6.18
N PHE A 315 7.34 -8.27 6.36
CA PHE A 315 8.73 -8.67 6.16
C PHE A 315 8.79 -10.01 5.41
N SER A 316 8.95 -9.94 4.09
CA SER A 316 9.25 -11.12 3.28
C SER A 316 10.53 -11.81 3.75
N SER A 317 10.73 -13.08 3.38
CA SER A 317 11.98 -13.78 3.70
C SER A 317 13.22 -13.14 3.04
N ALA A 318 13.07 -12.40 1.94
CA ALA A 318 14.16 -11.61 1.36
C ALA A 318 14.47 -10.39 2.22
N MET A 319 13.45 -9.58 2.54
CA MET A 319 13.58 -8.41 3.40
C MET A 319 14.16 -8.75 4.78
N GLN A 320 13.71 -9.85 5.41
CA GLN A 320 14.25 -10.29 6.71
C GLN A 320 15.77 -10.54 6.65
N ARG A 321 16.27 -11.16 5.58
CA ARG A 321 17.71 -11.41 5.39
C ARG A 321 18.48 -10.11 5.17
N ILE A 322 17.96 -9.22 4.32
CA ILE A 322 18.58 -7.93 4.01
C ILE A 322 18.65 -7.05 5.27
N MET A 323 17.55 -6.90 6.00
CA MET A 323 17.52 -6.13 7.25
C MET A 323 18.40 -6.73 8.34
N THR A 324 18.49 -8.06 8.41
CA THR A 324 19.42 -8.73 9.34
C THR A 324 20.87 -8.34 9.03
N SER A 325 21.29 -8.43 7.76
CA SER A 325 22.63 -8.00 7.33
C SER A 325 22.90 -6.54 7.67
N TYR A 326 21.97 -5.66 7.29
CA TYR A 326 22.07 -4.22 7.52
C TYR A 326 22.22 -3.86 9.01
N CYS A 327 21.37 -4.42 9.88
CA CYS A 327 21.45 -4.20 11.31
C CYS A 327 22.76 -4.75 11.90
N GLN A 328 23.19 -5.96 11.48
CA GLN A 328 24.45 -6.54 11.95
C GLN A 328 25.69 -5.76 11.51
N ALA A 329 25.60 -5.03 10.39
CA ALA A 329 26.62 -4.09 9.94
C ALA A 329 26.60 -2.74 10.68
N GLY A 330 25.69 -2.54 11.65
CA GLY A 330 25.57 -1.32 12.45
C GLY A 330 24.55 -0.30 11.91
N GLY A 331 23.77 -0.68 10.89
CA GLY A 331 22.71 0.16 10.32
C GLY A 331 21.55 0.39 11.29
N ASN A 332 20.96 1.59 11.29
CA ASN A 332 19.81 1.92 12.15
C ASN A 332 18.50 1.82 11.37
N LEU A 333 17.47 1.29 12.03
CA LEU A 333 16.20 0.97 11.38
C LEU A 333 15.01 1.59 12.13
N PHE A 334 14.25 2.43 11.44
CA PHE A 334 12.92 2.87 11.85
C PHE A 334 11.87 2.06 11.06
N VAL A 335 10.87 1.52 11.76
CA VAL A 335 9.75 0.78 11.17
C VAL A 335 8.44 1.33 11.75
N SER A 336 7.44 1.53 10.90
CA SER A 336 6.08 1.82 11.36
C SER A 336 5.01 1.15 10.53
N GLY A 337 4.10 0.43 11.17
CA GLY A 337 2.96 -0.22 10.53
C GLY A 337 1.98 -0.82 11.54
N ALA A 338 0.76 -1.06 11.11
CA ALA A 338 -0.33 -1.55 11.96
C ALA A 338 -0.23 -3.04 12.31
N TYR A 339 0.49 -3.83 11.49
CA TYR A 339 0.51 -5.30 11.54
C TYR A 339 1.91 -5.90 11.74
N VAL A 340 2.87 -5.11 12.23
CA VAL A 340 4.27 -5.52 12.38
C VAL A 340 4.48 -6.73 13.30
N GLY A 341 3.55 -7.02 14.22
CA GLY A 341 3.61 -8.15 15.14
C GLY A 341 2.73 -9.31 14.70
N SER A 342 1.46 -9.04 14.42
CA SER A 342 0.45 -10.04 14.07
C SER A 342 0.81 -10.80 12.80
N ASP A 343 1.22 -10.09 11.73
CA ASP A 343 1.68 -10.69 10.47
C ASP A 343 2.99 -11.52 10.65
N MET A 344 3.78 -11.23 11.69
CA MET A 344 5.04 -11.92 11.99
C MET A 344 4.92 -13.02 13.06
N SER A 345 3.71 -13.26 13.56
CA SER A 345 3.50 -14.21 14.66
C SER A 345 3.30 -15.67 14.20
N GLY A 346 3.03 -15.91 12.91
CA GLY A 346 2.59 -17.20 12.38
C GLY A 346 3.65 -18.32 12.34
N THR A 347 4.94 -17.99 12.22
CA THR A 347 6.02 -18.99 12.11
C THR A 347 7.15 -18.71 13.10
N GLN A 348 7.94 -19.75 13.44
CA GLN A 348 9.10 -19.59 14.30
C GLN A 348 10.14 -18.64 13.69
N GLY A 349 10.42 -18.76 12.39
CA GLY A 349 11.38 -17.87 11.70
C GLY A 349 10.98 -16.40 11.78
N ASN A 350 9.70 -16.09 11.56
CA ASN A 350 9.21 -14.71 11.65
C ASN A 350 9.34 -14.15 13.08
N ARG A 351 8.98 -14.95 14.09
CA ARG A 351 9.14 -14.55 15.50
C ARG A 351 10.60 -14.36 15.88
N GLU A 352 11.48 -15.26 15.43
CA GLU A 352 12.91 -15.13 15.66
C GLU A 352 13.50 -13.87 15.03
N PHE A 353 13.04 -13.49 13.83
CA PHE A 353 13.44 -12.22 13.22
C PHE A 353 13.01 -11.01 14.07
N THR A 354 11.74 -10.94 14.47
CA THR A 354 11.26 -9.79 15.27
C THR A 354 11.92 -9.74 16.65
N GLU A 355 12.13 -10.87 17.31
CA GLU A 355 12.71 -10.94 18.65
C GLU A 355 14.22 -10.71 18.66
N LYS A 356 14.96 -11.28 17.69
CA LYS A 356 16.43 -11.23 17.67
C LYS A 356 16.96 -9.99 16.96
N ILE A 357 16.27 -9.50 15.93
CA ILE A 357 16.72 -8.37 15.10
C ILE A 357 15.95 -7.09 15.45
N LEU A 358 14.62 -7.11 15.43
CA LEU A 358 13.84 -5.90 15.71
C LEU A 358 13.65 -5.62 17.21
N LYS A 359 13.94 -6.62 18.06
CA LYS A 359 13.95 -6.58 19.53
C LYS A 359 12.56 -6.35 20.14
N TYR A 360 11.55 -6.98 19.55
CA TYR A 360 10.20 -7.00 20.11
C TYR A 360 9.49 -8.35 19.96
N GLY A 361 8.51 -8.57 20.83
CA GLY A 361 7.52 -9.65 20.75
C GLY A 361 6.12 -9.11 20.49
N TYR A 362 5.23 -9.93 19.97
CA TYR A 362 3.82 -9.59 19.75
C TYR A 362 2.95 -9.98 20.96
N GLN A 363 2.13 -9.05 21.45
CA GLN A 363 1.26 -9.28 22.61
C GLN A 363 -0.24 -9.30 22.27
N GLY A 364 -0.62 -8.92 21.04
CA GLY A 364 -2.01 -8.79 20.61
C GLY A 364 -2.20 -7.53 19.78
N SER A 365 -3.44 -7.28 19.34
CA SER A 365 -3.79 -6.04 18.63
C SER A 365 -4.93 -5.33 19.37
N LEU A 366 -5.01 -4.02 19.20
CA LEU A 366 -6.13 -3.23 19.72
C LEU A 366 -7.45 -3.64 19.06
N THR A 367 -8.37 -4.14 19.88
CA THR A 367 -9.74 -4.49 19.47
C THR A 367 -10.73 -3.34 19.70
N ASP A 368 -10.48 -2.50 20.70
CA ASP A 368 -11.29 -1.31 20.98
C ASP A 368 -11.00 -0.20 19.96
N LYS A 369 -11.98 0.07 19.09
CA LYS A 369 -11.89 1.08 18.04
C LYS A 369 -11.96 2.52 18.58
N SER A 370 -12.44 2.71 19.81
CA SER A 370 -12.43 4.01 20.47
C SER A 370 -11.02 4.41 20.96
N SER A 371 -10.11 3.44 21.11
CA SER A 371 -8.71 3.69 21.40
C SER A 371 -7.98 4.26 20.18
N ASN A 372 -8.06 5.58 20.04
CA ASN A 372 -7.39 6.32 18.98
C ASN A 372 -6.22 7.18 19.47
N GLN A 373 -5.99 7.23 20.79
CA GLN A 373 -4.92 8.01 21.41
C GLN A 373 -3.69 7.17 21.68
N ILE A 374 -2.52 7.72 21.40
CA ILE A 374 -1.22 7.13 21.70
C ILE A 374 -0.42 8.16 22.50
N LYS A 375 0.22 7.71 23.58
CA LYS A 375 1.00 8.56 24.49
C LYS A 375 2.46 8.13 24.47
N GLY A 376 3.38 9.09 24.41
CA GLY A 376 4.81 8.82 24.42
C GLY A 376 5.61 10.04 24.01
N LEU A 377 6.91 10.04 24.35
CA LEU A 377 7.82 11.16 24.07
C LEU A 377 7.27 12.54 24.52
N GLY A 378 6.55 12.58 25.65
CA GLY A 378 5.93 13.79 26.19
C GLY A 378 4.71 14.31 25.41
N ARG A 379 4.10 13.48 24.55
CA ARG A 379 2.97 13.84 23.69
C ARG A 379 1.80 12.89 23.82
N THR A 380 0.63 13.37 23.41
CA THR A 380 -0.53 12.55 23.08
C THR A 380 -0.88 12.82 21.62
N ILE A 381 -0.87 11.77 20.80
CA ILE A 381 -1.17 11.83 19.37
C ILE A 381 -2.42 10.99 19.07
N THR A 382 -3.03 11.24 17.92
CA THR A 382 -4.23 10.52 17.46
C THR A 382 -4.03 9.90 16.08
N ILE A 383 -4.67 8.75 15.88
CA ILE A 383 -4.73 8.03 14.60
C ILE A 383 -6.19 7.76 14.19
N PRO A 384 -6.51 7.75 12.89
CA PRO A 384 -7.85 7.45 12.40
C PRO A 384 -8.16 5.96 12.57
N ARG A 385 -9.12 5.58 13.42
CA ARG A 385 -9.50 4.16 13.64
C ARG A 385 -10.66 3.68 12.77
N LEU A 386 -11.41 4.61 12.17
CA LEU A 386 -12.62 4.35 11.39
C LEU A 386 -12.51 4.90 9.96
N PRO A 387 -13.23 4.32 8.99
CA PRO A 387 -13.36 4.87 7.64
C PRO A 387 -13.72 6.36 7.65
N ASN A 388 -13.06 7.14 6.80
CA ASN A 388 -13.24 8.58 6.67
C ASN A 388 -12.73 9.04 5.30
N GLU A 389 -12.91 10.31 4.95
CA GLU A 389 -12.55 10.86 3.64
C GLU A 389 -11.12 11.43 3.54
N SER A 390 -10.44 11.56 4.68
CA SER A 390 -9.15 12.27 4.77
C SER A 390 -7.94 11.35 4.66
N SER A 391 -8.02 10.15 5.22
CA SER A 391 -6.92 9.17 5.24
C SER A 391 -7.45 7.75 5.44
N TYR A 392 -6.66 6.75 5.04
CA TYR A 392 -7.03 5.36 5.34
C TYR A 392 -7.23 5.15 6.86
N ALA A 393 -8.15 4.25 7.20
CA ALA A 393 -8.41 3.89 8.58
C ALA A 393 -7.39 2.87 9.07
N VAL A 394 -6.99 2.95 10.34
CA VAL A 394 -6.18 1.96 11.04
C VAL A 394 -7.12 1.12 11.91
N PRO A 395 -7.82 0.12 11.37
CA PRO A 395 -8.85 -0.59 12.12
C PRO A 395 -8.24 -1.33 13.31
N THR A 396 -7.08 -1.93 13.13
CA THR A 396 -6.33 -2.68 14.15
C THR A 396 -4.93 -2.13 14.19
N ALA A 397 -4.32 -2.10 15.37
CA ALA A 397 -2.93 -1.69 15.56
C ALA A 397 -2.29 -2.64 16.56
N ASP A 398 -1.09 -3.11 16.26
CA ASP A 398 -0.42 -4.11 17.07
C ASP A 398 0.15 -3.53 18.36
N CYS A 399 -0.01 -4.31 19.43
CA CYS A 399 0.67 -4.13 20.70
C CYS A 399 1.93 -4.98 20.68
N ILE A 400 3.09 -4.32 20.61
CA ILE A 400 4.40 -4.96 20.63
C ILE A 400 5.09 -4.70 21.96
N VAL A 401 5.77 -5.70 22.51
CA VAL A 401 6.47 -5.59 23.78
C VAL A 401 7.98 -5.66 23.57
N PRO A 402 8.78 -4.88 24.33
CA PRO A 402 10.22 -4.94 24.22
C PRO A 402 10.75 -6.33 24.59
N VAL A 403 11.77 -6.77 23.86
CA VAL A 403 12.56 -7.98 24.16
C VAL A 403 14.00 -7.55 24.42
N ASP A 404 14.72 -8.30 25.25
CA ASP A 404 16.12 -8.01 25.60
C ASP A 404 16.24 -6.60 26.25
N THR A 405 17.24 -5.80 25.89
CA THR A 405 17.44 -4.44 26.42
C THR A 405 16.61 -3.36 25.70
N ALA A 406 15.61 -3.73 24.89
CA ALA A 406 14.69 -2.76 24.31
C ALA A 406 13.76 -2.17 25.39
N PHE A 407 13.19 -1.01 25.12
CA PHE A 407 12.31 -0.30 26.05
C PHE A 407 11.11 0.32 25.33
N PRO A 408 9.95 0.49 26.00
CA PRO A 408 8.76 1.06 25.37
C PRO A 408 8.93 2.57 25.18
N VAL A 409 8.46 3.10 24.05
CA VAL A 409 8.50 4.53 23.71
C VAL A 409 7.12 5.16 23.56
N PHE A 410 6.11 4.34 23.24
CA PHE A 410 4.72 4.74 23.13
C PHE A 410 3.80 3.70 23.78
N THR A 411 2.64 4.15 24.26
CA THR A 411 1.55 3.31 24.75
C THR A 411 0.21 3.76 24.20
N TYR A 412 -0.69 2.80 23.95
CA TYR A 412 -2.07 3.08 23.57
C TYR A 412 -2.91 3.52 24.78
N ALA A 413 -3.86 4.41 24.54
CA ALA A 413 -4.82 4.88 25.53
C ALA A 413 -6.27 4.67 25.03
N PRO A 414 -7.18 4.19 25.88
CA PRO A 414 -6.94 3.60 27.22
C PRO A 414 -6.19 2.25 27.13
N GLY A 415 -5.73 1.72 28.27
CA GLY A 415 -5.16 0.36 28.36
C GLY A 415 -3.65 0.27 28.55
N ASN A 416 -2.90 1.33 28.24
CA ASN A 416 -1.45 1.45 28.47
C ASN A 416 -0.62 0.29 27.89
N GLN A 417 -1.14 -0.38 26.86
CA GLN A 417 -0.42 -1.41 26.10
C GLN A 417 0.67 -0.74 25.26
N SER A 418 1.83 -1.36 25.10
CA SER A 418 2.93 -0.75 24.35
C SER A 418 2.61 -0.67 22.86
N ALA A 419 2.73 0.54 22.32
CA ALA A 419 2.44 0.90 20.93
C ALA A 419 3.72 1.07 20.09
N GLY A 420 4.88 1.00 20.73
CA GLY A 420 6.16 1.14 20.08
C GLY A 420 7.31 0.95 21.06
N ILE A 421 8.44 0.50 20.53
CA ILE A 421 9.65 0.17 21.27
C ILE A 421 10.87 0.79 20.61
N ALA A 422 11.92 0.99 21.39
CA ALA A 422 13.25 1.34 20.90
C ALA A 422 14.31 0.41 21.50
N TYR A 423 15.32 0.10 20.71
CA TYR A 423 16.46 -0.70 21.11
C TYR A 423 17.76 0.04 20.82
N LYS A 424 18.67 0.05 21.79
CA LYS A 424 20.03 0.59 21.66
C LYS A 424 21.06 -0.49 22.01
N GLY A 425 21.75 -1.01 21.01
CA GLY A 425 22.88 -1.94 21.15
C GLY A 425 23.95 -1.65 20.10
N ASN A 426 24.45 -2.71 19.44
CA ASN A 426 25.42 -2.58 18.32
C ASN A 426 24.83 -1.85 17.11
N TYR A 427 23.51 -1.89 16.98
CA TYR A 427 22.69 -1.09 16.09
C TYR A 427 21.47 -0.58 16.88
N ARG A 428 20.62 0.22 16.24
CA ARG A 428 19.41 0.74 16.87
C ARG A 428 18.19 0.46 16.04
N THR A 429 17.11 0.08 16.71
CA THR A 429 15.78 -0.04 16.09
C THR A 429 14.80 0.87 16.82
N PHE A 430 13.86 1.41 16.06
CA PHE A 430 12.69 2.10 16.58
C PHE A 430 11.49 1.54 15.82
N VAL A 431 10.58 0.85 16.51
CA VAL A 431 9.48 0.14 15.84
C VAL A 431 8.17 0.64 16.44
N LEU A 432 7.24 1.04 15.57
CA LEU A 432 5.89 1.44 15.92
C LEU A 432 4.90 0.36 15.47
N GLY A 433 3.99 -0.03 16.38
CA GLY A 433 2.85 -0.90 16.11
C GLY A 433 1.66 -0.20 15.44
N PHE A 434 1.88 1.04 14.98
CA PHE A 434 0.94 1.85 14.22
C PHE A 434 1.69 2.61 13.10
N PRO A 435 1.00 3.01 12.02
CA PRO A 435 1.64 3.73 10.91
C PRO A 435 1.98 5.17 11.30
N PHE A 436 3.21 5.61 11.06
CA PHE A 436 3.64 6.97 11.39
C PHE A 436 2.93 8.03 10.54
N GLU A 437 2.68 7.73 9.27
CA GLU A 437 1.95 8.56 8.34
C GLU A 437 0.48 8.79 8.75
N SER A 438 -0.09 7.92 9.60
CA SER A 438 -1.46 8.02 10.11
C SER A 438 -1.62 9.00 11.29
N ILE A 439 -0.50 9.45 11.89
CA ILE A 439 -0.51 10.49 12.92
C ILE A 439 -1.08 11.76 12.30
N GLN A 440 -2.20 12.29 12.81
CA GLN A 440 -2.92 13.38 12.12
C GLN A 440 -2.15 14.71 12.09
N SER A 441 -1.46 15.06 13.17
CA SER A 441 -0.74 16.33 13.34
C SER A 441 0.63 16.31 12.65
N GLU A 442 0.85 17.22 11.69
CA GLU A 442 2.15 17.38 11.02
C GLU A 442 3.26 17.81 12.00
N ALA A 443 2.94 18.67 12.96
CA ALA A 443 3.89 19.12 13.97
C ALA A 443 4.35 17.98 14.89
N ASP A 444 3.43 17.06 15.22
CA ASP A 444 3.77 15.87 16.00
C ASP A 444 4.61 14.90 15.19
N ARG A 445 4.26 14.65 13.92
CA ARG A 445 5.12 13.86 13.00
C ARG A 445 6.53 14.43 12.95
N ALA A 446 6.67 15.73 12.70
CA ALA A 446 7.96 16.41 12.64
C ALA A 446 8.77 16.23 13.93
N THR A 447 8.14 16.40 15.10
CA THR A 447 8.89 16.30 16.35
C THR A 447 9.24 14.87 16.73
N ILE A 448 8.34 13.92 16.48
CA ILE A 448 8.60 12.49 16.71
C ILE A 448 9.75 12.01 15.81
N MET A 449 9.71 12.33 14.52
CA MET A 449 10.79 11.99 13.58
C MET A 449 12.13 12.61 14.00
N ALA A 450 12.14 13.88 14.45
CA ALA A 450 13.35 14.50 14.99
C ALA A 450 13.88 13.75 16.24
N GLY A 451 12.98 13.26 17.10
CA GLY A 451 13.33 12.41 18.25
C GLY A 451 13.93 11.07 17.83
N ILE A 452 13.35 10.40 16.83
CA ILE A 452 13.84 9.12 16.28
C ILE A 452 15.24 9.29 15.66
N LEU A 453 15.41 10.29 14.79
CA LEU A 453 16.72 10.57 14.17
C LEU A 453 17.76 11.01 15.19
N GLY A 454 17.35 11.75 16.24
CA GLY A 454 18.20 12.06 17.39
C GLY A 454 18.62 10.79 18.13
N PHE A 455 17.68 9.87 18.36
CA PHE A 455 17.95 8.58 18.99
C PHE A 455 18.94 7.75 18.18
N PHE A 456 18.94 7.80 16.85
CA PHE A 456 19.94 7.08 16.05
C PHE A 456 21.33 7.70 16.04
N THR A 457 21.45 9.00 16.33
CA THR A 457 22.72 9.75 16.23
C THR A 457 23.39 10.09 17.56
N GLN A 458 22.68 9.97 18.69
CA GLN A 458 23.28 10.14 20.03
C GLN A 458 24.37 9.11 20.28
N LYS A 459 25.61 9.53 20.56
CA LYS A 459 26.68 8.61 20.99
C LYS A 459 26.29 7.94 22.31
#